data_AF-P55554-F1
#
_entry.id   AF-P55554-F1
#
_cell.length_a   1.000
_cell.length_b   1.000
_cell.length_c   1.000
_cell.angle_alpha   90.00
_cell.angle_beta   90.00
_cell.angle_gamma   90.00
#
_symmetry.space_group_name_H-M   'P 1'
#
loop_
_entity.id
_entity.type
_entity.pdbx_description
1 polymer ?
#
loop_
_entity_poly.entity_id
_entity_poly.type
_entity_poly.pdbx_seq_one_letter_code
_entity_poly.pdbx_strand_id
1 'polypeptide(L)'
;MISEASSRPGFITAPADPVGEYPRASRRFESALLHIEVLSAMNIEKLLGGFANVAAILTPLVAVLAYSRFLWERRQKRLRLESYLREQKLFECTGQHSFLHLVATLGMFEADIMDASYRSKVISRNVAVDVAGEPVRIVLEYEPDDLEKELPKRPGRGQF
;
A
#
# COMPACT_ATOMS: atom_id res chain seq x y z
N MET A 1 -6.20 -57.58 105.73
CA MET A 1 -7.16 -56.47 105.55
C MET A 1 -7.24 -56.17 104.06
N ILE A 2 -8.44 -56.26 103.51
CA ILE A 2 -8.79 -56.00 102.11
C ILE A 2 -8.69 -54.48 101.87
N SER A 3 -8.12 -54.06 100.74
CA SER A 3 -8.48 -52.80 100.08
C SER A 3 -8.13 -52.87 98.59
N GLU A 4 -9.05 -53.39 97.81
CA GLU A 4 -9.18 -53.14 96.38
C GLU A 4 -9.92 -51.82 96.17
N ALA A 5 -9.30 -50.85 95.51
CA ALA A 5 -9.94 -49.77 94.76
C ALA A 5 -8.87 -49.15 93.84
N SER A 6 -8.83 -49.55 92.56
CA SER A 6 -9.48 -48.83 91.47
C SER A 6 -8.87 -47.44 91.20
N SER A 7 -7.87 -47.36 90.32
CA SER A 7 -7.69 -46.20 89.41
C SER A 7 -6.64 -46.49 88.32
N ARG A 8 -7.07 -47.15 87.24
CA ARG A 8 -6.46 -47.12 85.90
C ARG A 8 -7.64 -47.23 84.92
N PRO A 9 -7.83 -46.27 83.99
CA PRO A 9 -7.08 -46.34 82.73
C PRO A 9 -6.68 -44.97 82.17
N GLY A 10 -5.38 -44.78 81.95
CA GLY A 10 -4.86 -43.70 81.10
C GLY A 10 -4.94 -44.13 79.64
N PHE A 11 -5.95 -43.65 78.93
CA PHE A 11 -6.16 -43.88 77.51
C PHE A 11 -5.11 -43.07 76.71
N ILE A 12 -4.20 -43.79 76.06
CA ILE A 12 -3.28 -43.25 75.05
C ILE A 12 -3.99 -43.31 73.70
N THR A 13 -4.23 -42.16 73.07
CA THR A 13 -4.19 -42.02 71.60
C THR A 13 -3.94 -40.56 71.24
N ALA A 14 -2.74 -40.29 70.75
CA ALA A 14 -2.48 -39.19 69.83
C ALA A 14 -2.31 -39.82 68.44
N PRO A 15 -3.05 -39.35 67.44
CA PRO A 15 -2.48 -39.25 66.12
C PRO A 15 -2.64 -37.84 65.52
N ALA A 16 -1.47 -37.30 65.17
CA ALA A 16 -1.14 -36.59 63.92
C ALA A 16 -2.19 -35.71 63.23
N ASP A 17 -1.93 -34.41 63.37
CA ASP A 17 -1.83 -33.37 62.35
C ASP A 17 -3.08 -32.79 61.64
N PRO A 18 -3.09 -31.45 61.44
CA PRO A 18 -4.29 -30.71 61.07
C PRO A 18 -4.46 -30.71 59.55
N VAL A 19 -5.46 -31.44 59.05
CA VAL A 19 -5.94 -31.20 57.69
C VAL A 19 -6.77 -29.93 57.74
N GLY A 20 -6.12 -28.82 57.41
CA GLY A 20 -6.77 -27.55 57.14
C GLY A 20 -7.85 -27.73 56.09
N GLU A 21 -9.08 -27.89 56.55
CA GLU A 21 -10.26 -27.91 55.70
C GLU A 21 -10.57 -26.45 55.35
N TYR A 22 -9.81 -25.91 54.38
CA TYR A 22 -10.15 -24.63 53.77
C TYR A 22 -11.54 -24.76 53.15
N PRO A 23 -12.53 -23.97 53.61
CA PRO A 23 -13.91 -24.15 53.20
C PRO A 23 -14.08 -23.87 51.70
N ARG A 24 -14.82 -24.77 51.05
CA ARG A 24 -15.26 -24.86 49.63
C ARG A 24 -15.74 -23.57 48.92
N ALA A 25 -15.75 -22.42 49.58
CA ALA A 25 -16.29 -21.17 49.03
C ALA A 25 -15.48 -20.60 47.84
N SER A 26 -14.19 -20.95 47.70
CA SER A 26 -13.34 -20.43 46.61
C SER A 26 -13.71 -20.96 45.22
N ARG A 27 -14.24 -22.19 45.09
CA ARG A 27 -14.50 -22.79 43.76
C ARG A 27 -15.58 -22.08 42.94
N ARG A 28 -16.57 -21.46 43.59
CA ARG A 28 -17.64 -20.75 42.86
C ARG A 28 -17.14 -19.45 42.23
N PHE A 29 -16.19 -18.76 42.88
CA PHE A 29 -15.59 -17.56 42.31
C PHE A 29 -14.67 -17.90 41.12
N GLU A 30 -13.88 -18.97 41.23
CA GLU A 30 -13.05 -19.47 40.11
C GLU A 30 -13.90 -19.78 38.87
N SER A 31 -15.05 -20.45 39.03
CA SER A 31 -15.94 -20.70 37.88
C SER A 31 -16.49 -19.42 37.26
N ALA A 32 -16.85 -18.41 38.08
CA ALA A 32 -17.39 -17.16 37.58
C ALA A 32 -16.32 -16.34 36.82
N LEU A 33 -15.07 -16.34 37.32
CA LEU A 33 -13.94 -15.70 36.63
C LEU A 33 -13.64 -16.38 35.30
N LEU A 34 -13.62 -17.72 35.24
CA LEU A 34 -13.47 -18.45 33.98
C LEU A 34 -14.58 -18.11 32.97
N HIS A 35 -15.83 -17.95 33.41
CA HIS A 35 -16.91 -17.54 32.52
C HIS A 35 -16.73 -16.10 32.00
N ILE A 36 -16.25 -15.17 32.83
CA ILE A 36 -15.99 -13.78 32.42
C ILE A 36 -14.80 -13.72 31.46
N GLU A 37 -13.72 -14.46 31.72
CA GLU A 37 -12.57 -14.54 30.81
C GLU A 37 -12.95 -15.15 29.46
N VAL A 38 -13.71 -16.25 29.45
CA VAL A 38 -14.18 -16.88 28.20
C VAL A 38 -15.14 -15.97 27.43
N LEU A 39 -16.05 -15.25 28.12
CA LEU A 39 -16.91 -14.25 27.48
C LEU A 39 -16.12 -13.08 26.89
N SER A 40 -15.09 -12.61 27.60
CA SER A 40 -14.19 -11.56 27.12
C SER A 40 -13.41 -12.04 25.88
N ALA A 41 -12.83 -13.24 25.92
CA ALA A 41 -12.13 -13.85 24.79
C ALA A 41 -13.02 -14.01 23.57
N MET A 42 -14.25 -14.52 23.72
CA MET A 42 -15.21 -14.66 22.61
C MET A 42 -15.62 -13.32 22.00
N ASN A 43 -15.74 -12.25 22.81
CA ASN A 43 -16.05 -10.92 22.31
C ASN A 43 -14.86 -10.30 21.56
N ILE A 44 -13.65 -10.52 22.05
CA ILE A 44 -12.40 -10.12 21.39
C ILE A 44 -12.28 -10.84 20.04
N GLU A 45 -12.51 -12.15 19.96
CA GLU A 45 -12.49 -12.90 18.69
C GLU A 45 -13.52 -12.39 17.66
N LYS A 46 -14.73 -12.04 18.10
CA LYS A 46 -15.75 -11.44 17.22
C LYS A 46 -15.33 -10.06 16.70
N LEU A 47 -14.74 -9.23 17.57
CA LEU A 47 -14.21 -7.92 17.17
C LEU A 47 -13.03 -8.08 16.21
N LEU A 48 -12.06 -8.95 16.52
CA LEU A 48 -10.93 -9.26 15.64
C LEU A 48 -11.40 -9.81 14.30
N GLY A 49 -12.37 -10.73 14.28
CA GLY A 49 -12.94 -11.25 13.04
C GLY A 49 -13.67 -10.18 12.22
N GLY A 50 -14.42 -9.31 12.90
CA GLY A 50 -15.08 -8.16 12.27
C GLY A 50 -14.08 -7.19 11.65
N PHE A 51 -13.06 -6.78 12.41
CA PHE A 51 -12.00 -5.90 11.92
C PHE A 51 -11.10 -6.56 10.88
N ALA A 52 -10.78 -7.85 11.01
CA ALA A 52 -9.97 -8.58 10.04
C ALA A 52 -10.67 -8.67 8.69
N ASN A 53 -11.97 -8.97 8.67
CA ASN A 53 -12.75 -8.95 7.43
C ASN A 53 -12.83 -7.55 6.82
N VAL A 54 -13.03 -6.51 7.63
CA VAL A 54 -13.06 -5.11 7.16
C VAL A 54 -11.69 -4.69 6.63
N ALA A 55 -10.60 -5.00 7.34
CA ALA A 55 -9.23 -4.72 6.90
C ALA A 55 -8.88 -5.47 5.61
N ALA A 56 -9.34 -6.71 5.46
CA ALA A 56 -9.14 -7.51 4.26
C ALA A 56 -9.87 -6.93 3.03
N ILE A 57 -10.99 -6.23 3.21
CA ILE A 57 -11.70 -5.52 2.13
C ILE A 57 -11.09 -4.13 1.90
N LEU A 58 -10.69 -3.43 2.97
CA LEU A 58 -10.08 -2.10 2.88
C LEU A 58 -8.71 -2.15 2.20
N THR A 59 -7.90 -3.16 2.45
CA THR A 59 -6.56 -3.29 1.85
C THR A 59 -6.59 -3.24 0.31
N PRO A 60 -7.34 -4.11 -0.40
CA PRO A 60 -7.44 -4.04 -1.86
C PRO A 60 -8.16 -2.77 -2.32
N LEU A 61 -9.13 -2.24 -1.57
CA LEU A 61 -9.84 -1.03 -1.95
C LEU A 61 -8.94 0.21 -1.92
N VAL A 62 -8.12 0.35 -0.88
CA VAL A 62 -7.08 1.40 -0.79
C VAL A 62 -6.05 1.22 -1.90
N ALA A 63 -5.63 -0.02 -2.19
CA ALA A 63 -4.70 -0.29 -3.29
C ALA A 63 -5.29 0.11 -4.66
N VAL A 64 -6.57 -0.22 -4.92
CA VAL A 64 -7.28 0.17 -6.15
C VAL A 64 -7.45 1.68 -6.24
N LEU A 65 -7.81 2.35 -5.13
CA LEU A 65 -7.94 3.81 -5.10
C LEU A 65 -6.59 4.48 -5.36
N ALA A 66 -5.53 4.06 -4.68
CA ALA A 66 -4.18 4.59 -4.89
C ALA A 66 -3.72 4.38 -6.34
N TYR A 67 -3.96 3.18 -6.90
CA TYR A 67 -3.63 2.87 -8.28
C TYR A 67 -4.44 3.70 -9.28
N SER A 68 -5.75 3.86 -9.04
CA SER A 68 -6.62 4.67 -9.88
C SER A 68 -6.22 6.14 -9.88
N ARG A 69 -5.86 6.69 -8.71
CA ARG A 69 -5.38 8.06 -8.57
C ARG A 69 -4.07 8.26 -9.34
N PHE A 70 -3.14 7.32 -9.19
CA PHE A 70 -1.87 7.33 -9.91
C PHE A 70 -2.07 7.27 -11.43
N LEU A 71 -2.99 6.44 -11.92
CA LEU A 71 -3.36 6.39 -13.33
C LEU A 71 -3.98 7.71 -13.82
N TRP A 72 -4.83 8.33 -12.99
CA TRP A 72 -5.48 9.59 -13.33
C TRP A 72 -4.48 10.75 -13.43
N GLU A 73 -3.59 10.89 -12.45
CA GLU A 73 -2.53 11.91 -12.46
C GLU A 73 -1.62 11.76 -13.69
N ARG A 74 -1.24 10.51 -14.03
CA ARG A 74 -0.48 10.22 -15.25
C ARG A 74 -1.23 10.59 -16.53
N ARG A 75 -2.54 10.30 -16.60
CA ARG A 75 -3.37 10.64 -17.76
C ARG A 75 -3.55 12.14 -17.92
N GLN A 76 -3.72 12.88 -16.83
CA GLN A 76 -3.83 14.34 -16.86
C GLN A 76 -2.53 14.99 -17.34
N LYS A 77 -1.36 14.53 -16.86
CA LYS A 77 -0.05 15.03 -17.34
C LYS A 77 0.10 14.84 -18.85
N ARG A 78 -0.25 13.67 -19.37
CA ARG A 78 -0.26 13.38 -20.81
C ARG A 78 -1.18 14.32 -21.58
N LEU A 79 -2.42 14.48 -21.13
CA LEU A 79 -3.40 15.34 -21.81
C LEU A 79 -2.97 16.82 -21.81
N ARG A 80 -2.34 17.29 -20.73
CA ARG A 80 -1.83 18.66 -20.64
C ARG A 80 -0.65 18.91 -21.59
N LEU A 81 0.22 17.92 -21.76
CA LEU A 81 1.31 17.98 -22.74
C LEU A 81 0.77 17.97 -24.18
N GLU A 82 -0.16 17.06 -24.48
CA GLU A 82 -0.80 16.97 -25.80
C GLU A 82 -1.59 18.24 -26.14
N SER A 83 -2.34 18.82 -25.19
CA SER A 83 -3.09 20.05 -25.43
C SER A 83 -2.16 21.23 -25.68
N TYR A 84 -1.09 21.38 -24.88
CA TYR A 84 -0.13 22.47 -25.01
C TYR A 84 0.66 22.40 -26.32
N LEU A 85 1.11 21.20 -26.72
CA LEU A 85 1.79 21.02 -28.02
C LEU A 85 0.83 21.22 -29.20
N ARG A 86 -0.44 20.81 -29.07
CA ARG A 86 -1.47 21.06 -30.10
C ARG A 86 -1.77 22.55 -30.27
N GLU A 87 -1.89 23.29 -29.16
CA GLU A 87 -2.07 24.74 -29.19
C GLU A 87 -0.86 25.43 -29.81
N GLN A 88 0.36 25.10 -29.38
CA GLN A 88 1.56 25.71 -29.95
C GLN A 88 1.78 25.36 -31.42
N LYS A 89 1.45 24.15 -31.89
CA LYS A 89 1.50 23.85 -33.33
C LYS A 89 0.56 24.74 -34.16
N LEU A 90 -0.54 25.21 -33.57
CA LEU A 90 -1.43 26.16 -34.24
C LEU A 90 -0.87 27.60 -34.28
N PHE A 91 -0.02 27.97 -33.32
CA PHE A 91 0.52 29.33 -33.19
C PHE A 91 1.95 29.51 -33.72
N GLU A 92 2.80 28.48 -33.62
CA GLU A 92 4.22 28.52 -33.98
C GLU A 92 4.50 27.52 -35.12
N CYS A 93 4.89 28.03 -36.29
CA CYS A 93 5.21 27.23 -37.47
C CYS A 93 6.39 26.25 -37.24
N THR A 94 7.18 26.46 -36.18
CA THR A 94 8.23 25.54 -35.73
C THR A 94 7.72 24.84 -34.48
N GLY A 95 6.88 23.81 -34.61
CA GLY A 95 6.35 23.00 -33.50
C GLY A 95 7.41 22.15 -32.77
N GLN A 96 8.64 22.65 -32.71
CA GLN A 96 9.87 22.07 -32.24
C GLN A 96 10.26 22.74 -30.91
N HIS A 97 9.91 22.11 -29.79
CA HIS A 97 10.25 22.65 -28.47
C HIS A 97 11.31 21.81 -27.77
N SER A 98 12.30 22.47 -27.17
CA SER A 98 13.32 21.79 -26.36
C SER A 98 12.72 21.29 -25.04
N PHE A 99 13.31 20.23 -24.48
CA PHE A 99 12.91 19.71 -23.16
C PHE A 99 12.91 20.79 -22.08
N LEU A 100 13.94 21.65 -22.05
CA LEU A 100 14.04 22.73 -21.06
C LEU A 100 12.89 23.74 -21.17
N HIS A 101 12.46 24.06 -22.39
CA HIS A 101 11.31 24.93 -22.60
C HIS A 101 10.01 24.28 -22.07
N LEU A 102 9.80 22.99 -22.34
CA LEU A 102 8.66 22.25 -21.80
C LEU A 102 8.68 22.17 -20.27
N VAL A 103 9.85 21.92 -19.66
CA VAL A 103 10.00 21.90 -18.20
C VAL A 103 9.59 23.24 -17.60
N ALA A 104 10.08 24.35 -18.19
CA ALA A 104 9.77 25.70 -17.72
C ALA A 104 8.29 26.05 -17.88
N THR A 105 7.67 25.74 -19.02
CA THR A 105 6.29 26.15 -19.28
C THR A 105 5.25 25.24 -18.63
N LEU A 106 5.50 23.92 -18.60
CA LEU A 106 4.55 22.97 -18.03
C LEU A 106 4.78 22.69 -16.54
N GLY A 107 5.95 23.06 -16.00
CA GLY A 107 6.35 22.71 -14.64
C GLY A 107 6.48 21.20 -14.42
N MET A 108 6.73 20.43 -15.49
CA MET A 108 6.93 18.98 -15.42
C MET A 108 8.43 18.66 -15.38
N PHE A 109 8.81 17.61 -14.65
CA PHE A 109 10.19 17.14 -14.66
C PHE A 109 10.57 16.54 -16.02
N GLU A 110 11.85 16.65 -16.39
CA GLU A 110 12.38 16.10 -17.65
C GLU A 110 12.04 14.61 -17.81
N ALA A 111 12.16 13.82 -16.74
CA ALA A 111 11.82 12.41 -16.74
C ALA A 111 10.32 12.16 -17.03
N ASP A 112 9.42 13.00 -16.51
CA ASP A 112 7.98 12.92 -16.77
C ASP A 112 7.67 13.24 -18.24
N ILE A 113 8.36 14.24 -18.81
CA ILE A 113 8.22 14.60 -20.23
C ILE A 113 8.77 13.47 -21.11
N MET A 114 9.89 12.85 -20.75
CA MET A 114 10.43 11.69 -21.47
C MET A 114 9.47 10.50 -21.46
N ASP A 115 8.93 10.10 -20.30
CA ASP A 115 7.95 9.00 -20.22
C ASP A 115 6.67 9.34 -21.02
N ALA A 116 6.20 10.58 -20.95
CA ALA A 116 5.04 11.04 -21.73
C ALA A 116 5.31 10.99 -23.24
N SER A 117 6.48 11.42 -23.70
CA SER A 117 6.88 11.38 -25.11
C SER A 117 7.04 9.95 -25.63
N TYR A 118 7.57 9.03 -24.81
CA TYR A 118 7.75 7.63 -25.20
C TYR A 118 6.40 6.90 -25.34
N ARG A 119 5.42 7.25 -24.49
CA ARG A 119 4.08 6.65 -24.51
C ARG A 119 3.15 7.28 -25.55
N SER A 120 3.44 8.51 -25.99
CA SER A 120 2.61 9.19 -26.98
C SER A 120 2.98 8.73 -28.39
N LYS A 121 2.00 8.21 -29.12
CA LYS A 121 2.15 7.87 -30.55
C LYS A 121 2.30 9.11 -31.44
N VAL A 122 1.93 10.29 -30.92
CA VAL A 122 1.79 11.54 -31.67
C VAL A 122 2.99 12.47 -31.46
N ILE A 123 3.90 12.10 -30.55
CA ILE A 123 5.08 12.91 -30.25
C ILE A 123 6.29 12.26 -30.90
N SER A 124 6.83 12.88 -31.95
CA SER A 124 8.10 12.48 -32.54
C SER A 124 9.25 13.13 -31.77
N ARG A 125 10.31 12.34 -31.54
CA ARG A 125 11.52 12.78 -30.84
C ARG A 125 12.61 12.96 -31.89
N ASN A 126 13.01 14.20 -32.11
CA ASN A 126 14.08 14.55 -33.03
C ASN A 126 15.26 15.13 -32.26
N VAL A 127 16.47 14.93 -32.76
CA VAL A 127 17.66 15.61 -32.24
C VAL A 127 17.91 16.77 -33.18
N ALA A 128 17.82 18.00 -32.67
CA ALA A 128 18.25 19.16 -33.43
C ALA A 128 19.78 19.23 -33.43
N VAL A 129 20.31 19.30 -34.64
CA VAL A 129 21.74 19.44 -34.91
C VAL A 129 22.08 20.91 -35.19
N ASP A 130 23.27 21.33 -34.80
CA ASP A 130 23.81 22.65 -35.17
C ASP A 130 24.20 22.69 -36.66
N VAL A 131 24.61 23.87 -37.14
CA VAL A 131 25.23 24.07 -38.46
C VAL A 131 26.47 23.18 -38.65
N ALA A 132 27.16 22.83 -37.56
CA ALA A 132 28.29 21.89 -37.55
C ALA A 132 27.87 20.41 -37.67
N GLY A 133 26.57 20.09 -37.61
CA GLY A 133 26.06 18.72 -37.56
C GLY A 133 26.09 18.09 -36.16
N GLU A 134 26.59 18.82 -35.16
CA GLU A 134 26.66 18.33 -33.78
C GLU A 134 25.28 18.34 -33.10
N PRO A 135 24.91 17.30 -32.34
CA PRO A 135 23.64 17.27 -31.63
C PRO A 135 23.64 18.28 -30.47
N VAL A 136 22.86 19.36 -30.60
CA VAL A 136 22.82 20.42 -29.57
C VAL A 136 21.69 20.20 -28.58
N ARG A 137 20.54 19.74 -29.05
CA ARG A 137 19.35 19.61 -28.19
C ARG A 137 18.38 18.55 -28.71
N ILE A 138 17.74 17.84 -27.79
CA ILE A 138 16.62 16.98 -28.12
C ILE A 138 15.35 17.83 -28.18
N VAL A 139 14.58 17.65 -29.23
CA VAL A 139 13.40 18.42 -29.57
C VAL A 139 12.21 17.48 -29.70
N LEU A 140 11.07 17.89 -29.16
CA LEU A 140 9.83 17.16 -29.33
C LEU A 140 8.96 17.89 -30.34
N GLU A 141 8.41 17.14 -31.27
CA GLU A 141 7.46 17.63 -32.28
C GLU A 141 6.13 16.92 -32.13
N TYR A 142 5.04 17.68 -32.27
CA TYR A 142 3.71 17.11 -32.41
C TYR A 142 3.50 16.72 -33.87
N GLU A 143 3.65 15.43 -34.15
CA GLU A 143 3.34 14.84 -35.43
C GLU A 143 1.99 14.14 -35.29
N PRO A 144 0.86 14.73 -35.76
CA PRO A 144 -0.40 14.03 -35.86
C PRO A 144 -0.19 12.89 -36.84
N ASP A 145 0.30 11.76 -36.33
CA ASP A 145 0.55 10.58 -37.11
C ASP A 145 -0.79 10.22 -37.78
N ASP A 146 -0.78 10.23 -39.12
CA ASP A 146 -1.86 9.76 -39.97
C ASP A 146 -2.31 8.41 -39.40
N LEU A 147 -3.37 8.42 -38.59
CA LEU A 147 -3.91 7.22 -37.93
C LEU A 147 -4.40 6.17 -38.94
N GLU A 148 -4.36 6.50 -40.25
CA GLU A 148 -4.60 5.58 -41.36
C GLU A 148 -3.35 4.82 -41.85
N LYS A 149 -2.13 5.20 -41.46
CA LYS A 149 -0.90 4.46 -41.81
C LYS A 149 -0.37 3.68 -40.61
N GLU A 150 -1.20 2.75 -40.12
CA GLU A 150 -0.76 1.64 -39.30
C GLU A 150 0.29 0.78 -40.05
N LEU A 151 1.56 1.15 -40.05
CA LEU A 151 2.64 0.18 -40.29
C LEU A 151 3.88 0.56 -39.47
N PRO A 152 4.56 -0.43 -38.84
CA PRO A 152 5.72 -0.18 -38.00
C PRO A 152 6.84 0.42 -38.84
N LYS A 153 7.18 1.68 -38.60
CA LYS A 153 8.39 2.29 -39.15
C LYS A 153 9.57 1.62 -38.46
N ARG A 154 10.08 0.57 -39.11
CA ARG A 154 11.33 -0.13 -38.79
C ARG A 154 12.41 0.89 -38.40
N PRO A 155 13.34 0.55 -37.48
CA PRO A 155 14.43 1.44 -37.10
C PRO A 155 15.21 1.81 -38.36
N GLY A 156 15.05 3.06 -38.78
CA GLY A 156 15.79 3.66 -39.88
C GLY A 156 17.23 3.85 -39.46
N ARG A 157 18.04 2.82 -39.71
CA ARG A 157 19.44 2.83 -40.12
C ARG A 157 20.23 4.09 -39.70
N GLY A 158 21.09 3.93 -38.71
CA GLY A 158 22.17 4.88 -38.44
C GLY A 158 22.90 5.18 -39.75
N GLN A 159 22.93 6.46 -40.10
CA GLN A 159 23.95 6.95 -41.01
C GLN A 159 25.24 7.00 -40.18
N PHE A 160 26.15 6.10 -40.53
CA PHE A 160 27.57 6.23 -40.23
C PHE A 160 28.14 7.41 -41.01
#